data_AF-A0A499UXL6-F1
#
_entry.id   AF-A0A499UXL6-F1
#
_cell.length_a   1.000
_cell.length_b   1.000
_cell.length_c   1.000
_cell.angle_alpha   90.00
_cell.angle_beta   90.00
_cell.angle_gamma   90.00
#
_symmetry.space_group_name_H-M   'P 1'
#
loop_
_entity.id
_entity.type
_entity.pdbx_description
1 polymer ?
#
loop_
_entity_poly.entity_id
_entity_poly.type
_entity_poly.pdbx_seq_one_letter_code
_entity_poly.pdbx_strand_id
1 'polypeptide(L)'
;MFTGMLLAGLGLAGWVAAGVEPAYPLLVAPMMAAGFGTSFALTGSASTVMGAAPAACSGTASAPFNTTRQLGSAIGVALGGTLLATAADYGEELRTGMAIGALAYLAAAGLAWFCVPPKPKGETPDWEARTSR
;
A
#
# COMPACT_ATOMS: atom_id res chain seq x y z
N MET A 1 -2.20 6.51 4.16
CA MET A 1 -2.00 5.45 3.14
C MET A 1 -1.17 5.92 1.95
N PHE A 2 -1.50 7.05 1.29
CA PHE A 2 -0.77 7.54 0.11
C PHE A 2 0.74 7.64 0.33
N THR A 3 1.16 8.33 1.41
CA THR A 3 2.58 8.43 1.80
C THR A 3 3.22 7.07 2.08
N GLY A 4 2.47 6.13 2.66
CA GLY A 4 2.93 4.75 2.88
C GLY A 4 3.11 3.97 1.57
N MET A 5 2.19 4.12 0.61
CA MET A 5 2.30 3.52 -0.72
C MET A 5 3.50 4.06 -1.49
N LEU A 6 3.75 5.38 -1.42
CA LEU A 6 4.95 5.98 -2.00
C LEU A 6 6.23 5.46 -1.34
N LEU A 7 6.27 5.41 0.00
CA LEU A 7 7.43 4.90 0.72
C LEU A 7 7.72 3.43 0.40
N ALA A 8 6.67 2.61 0.27
CA ALA A 8 6.80 1.22 -0.11
C ALA A 8 7.33 1.07 -1.55
N GLY A 9 6.73 1.81 -2.50
CA GLY A 9 7.14 1.81 -3.90
C GLY A 9 8.58 2.28 -4.08
N LEU A 10 8.99 3.35 -3.40
CA LEU A 10 10.35 3.86 -3.41
C LEU A 10 11.34 2.90 -2.73
N GLY A 11 10.94 2.22 -1.66
CA GLY A 11 11.76 1.18 -1.02
C GLY A 11 12.05 0.02 -1.97
N LEU A 12 11.03 -0.48 -2.67
CA LEU A 12 11.19 -1.53 -3.67
C LEU A 12 11.99 -1.06 -4.89
N ALA A 13 11.75 0.15 -5.38
CA ALA A 13 12.53 0.75 -6.48
C ALA A 13 14.00 0.98 -6.08
N GLY A 14 14.26 1.38 -4.84
CA GLY A 14 15.61 1.51 -4.29
C GLY A 14 16.33 0.17 -4.20
N TRP A 15 15.61 -0.91 -3.90
CA TRP A 15 16.16 -2.26 -3.96
C TRP A 15 16.52 -2.66 -5.40
N VAL A 16 15.64 -2.37 -6.37
CA VAL A 16 15.92 -2.59 -7.80
C VAL A 16 17.17 -1.82 -8.26
N ALA A 17 17.31 -0.56 -7.83
CA ALA A 17 18.43 0.30 -8.18
C ALA A 17 19.77 -0.09 -7.52
N ALA A 18 19.74 -0.88 -6.45
CA ALA A 18 20.95 -1.30 -5.73
C ALA A 18 21.84 -2.27 -6.55
N GLY A 19 21.31 -2.87 -7.63
CA GLY A 19 22.09 -3.69 -8.57
C GLY A 19 22.11 -5.19 -8.25
N VAL A 20 23.06 -5.92 -8.84
CA VAL A 20 23.22 -7.39 -8.70
C VAL A 20 24.00 -7.76 -7.44
N GLU A 21 25.03 -6.96 -7.11
CA GLU A 21 25.94 -7.22 -5.99
C GLU A 21 26.01 -6.05 -4.97
N PRO A 22 24.88 -5.56 -4.42
CA PRO A 22 24.92 -4.49 -3.45
C PRO A 22 25.56 -4.96 -2.14
N ALA A 23 26.39 -4.11 -1.54
CA ALA A 23 26.81 -4.30 -0.16
C ALA A 23 25.56 -4.36 0.74
N TYR A 24 25.42 -5.41 1.56
CA TYR A 24 24.23 -5.65 2.39
C TYR A 24 23.74 -4.42 3.19
N PRO A 25 24.61 -3.57 3.79
CA PRO A 25 24.16 -2.36 4.47
C PRO A 25 23.36 -1.39 3.58
N LEU A 26 23.63 -1.38 2.26
CA LEU A 26 22.92 -0.55 1.29
C LEU A 26 21.47 -1.00 1.09
N LEU A 27 21.15 -2.27 1.38
CA LEU A 27 19.81 -2.84 1.28
C LEU A 27 18.95 -2.57 2.51
N VAL A 28 19.56 -2.25 3.66
CA VAL A 28 18.83 -2.05 4.92
C VAL A 28 17.82 -0.91 4.79
N ALA A 29 18.25 0.23 4.24
CA ALA A 29 17.38 1.39 4.04
C ALA A 29 16.16 1.09 3.13
N PRO A 30 16.32 0.53 1.91
CA PRO A 30 15.18 0.19 1.06
C PRO A 30 14.29 -0.89 1.65
N MET A 31 14.83 -1.90 2.34
CA MET A 31 14.02 -2.92 3.02
C MET A 31 13.18 -2.32 4.16
N MET A 32 13.78 -1.43 4.96
CA MET A 32 13.07 -0.70 6.01
C MET A 32 11.96 0.18 5.42
N ALA A 33 12.25 0.92 4.35
CA ALA A 33 11.26 1.74 3.66
C ALA A 33 10.11 0.89 3.10
N ALA A 34 10.40 -0.25 2.47
CA ALA A 34 9.40 -1.18 1.97
C ALA A 34 8.49 -1.73 3.09
N GLY A 35 9.08 -2.12 4.23
CA GLY A 35 8.36 -2.65 5.39
C GLY A 35 7.46 -1.62 6.08
N PHE A 36 8.01 -0.45 6.41
CA PHE A 36 7.23 0.64 7.03
C PHE A 36 6.16 1.16 6.08
N GLY A 37 6.51 1.36 4.81
CA GLY A 37 5.60 1.82 3.77
C GLY A 37 4.40 0.88 3.63
N THR A 38 4.65 -0.43 3.52
CA THR A 38 3.60 -1.47 3.45
C THR A 38 2.67 -1.40 4.66
N SER A 39 3.22 -1.24 5.87
CA SER A 39 2.43 -1.17 7.11
C SER A 39 1.50 0.05 7.14
N PHE A 40 2.00 1.22 6.74
CA PHE A 40 1.21 2.45 6.65
C PHE A 40 0.20 2.44 5.50
N ALA A 41 0.55 1.81 4.38
CA ALA A 41 -0.38 1.59 3.28
C ALA A 41 -1.55 0.71 3.75
N LEU A 42 -1.24 -0.43 4.38
CA LEU A 42 -2.24 -1.37 4.87
C LEU A 42 -3.19 -0.74 5.89
N THR A 43 -2.65 -0.21 6.99
CA THR A 43 -3.45 0.35 8.08
C THR A 43 -4.25 1.57 7.63
N GLY A 44 -3.64 2.43 6.82
CA GLY A 44 -4.32 3.61 6.27
C GLY A 44 -5.42 3.27 5.26
N SER A 45 -5.25 2.23 4.44
CA SER A 45 -6.30 1.78 3.52
C SER A 45 -7.48 1.20 4.27
N ALA A 46 -7.22 0.37 5.28
CA ALA A 46 -8.26 -0.21 6.12
C ALA A 46 -9.07 0.88 6.85
N SER A 47 -8.41 1.87 7.46
CA SER A 47 -9.11 2.96 8.15
C SER A 47 -9.93 3.83 7.18
N THR A 48 -9.43 4.05 5.97
CA THR A 48 -10.16 4.84 4.97
C THR A 48 -11.40 4.11 4.45
N VAL A 49 -11.27 2.83 4.09
CA VAL A 49 -12.38 2.03 3.57
C VAL A 49 -13.44 1.80 4.64
N MET A 50 -13.02 1.40 5.85
CA MET A 50 -13.95 1.17 6.95
C MET A 50 -14.61 2.48 7.43
N GLY A 51 -13.88 3.59 7.38
CA GLY A 51 -14.41 4.91 7.75
C GLY A 51 -15.42 5.50 6.75
N ALA A 52 -15.52 4.94 5.55
CA ALA A 52 -16.47 5.39 4.53
C ALA A 52 -17.88 4.83 4.71
N ALA A 53 -18.05 3.72 5.45
CA ALA A 53 -19.35 3.11 5.70
C ALA A 53 -19.96 3.58 7.03
N PRO A 54 -21.31 3.74 7.09
CA PRO A 54 -22.01 3.92 8.36
C PRO A 54 -21.74 2.74 9.32
N ALA A 55 -21.63 3.03 10.62
CA ALA A 55 -21.31 2.01 11.63
C ALA A 55 -22.28 0.79 11.61
N ALA A 56 -23.56 1.04 11.32
CA ALA A 56 -24.60 0.01 11.20
C ALA A 56 -24.38 -0.97 10.02
N CYS A 57 -23.55 -0.60 9.03
CA CYS A 57 -23.30 -1.37 7.81
C CYS A 57 -21.80 -1.60 7.56
N SER A 58 -21.00 -1.69 8.63
CA SER A 58 -19.55 -1.95 8.54
C SER A 58 -19.20 -3.23 7.76
N GLY A 59 -20.10 -4.23 7.78
CA GLY A 59 -20.00 -5.44 6.96
C GLY A 59 -19.99 -5.18 5.44
N THR A 60 -20.68 -4.14 4.97
CA THR A 60 -20.76 -3.78 3.55
C THR A 60 -19.44 -3.20 3.04
N ALA A 61 -18.63 -2.57 3.90
CA ALA A 61 -17.28 -2.13 3.55
C ALA A 61 -16.23 -3.23 3.75
N SER A 62 -16.33 -4.01 4.84
CA SER A 62 -15.31 -4.99 5.19
C SER A 62 -15.31 -6.22 4.26
N ALA A 63 -16.48 -6.66 3.80
CA ALA A 63 -16.61 -7.81 2.91
C ALA A 63 -15.84 -7.63 1.59
N PRO A 64 -16.13 -6.61 0.75
CA PRO A 64 -15.37 -6.40 -0.48
C PRO A 64 -13.90 -6.10 -0.20
N PHE A 65 -13.58 -5.35 0.87
CA PHE A 65 -12.19 -5.07 1.25
C PHE A 65 -11.38 -6.34 1.52
N ASN A 66 -11.93 -7.28 2.29
CA ASN A 66 -11.27 -8.54 2.58
C ASN A 66 -11.18 -9.43 1.34
N THR A 67 -12.23 -9.50 0.53
CA THR A 67 -12.21 -10.23 -0.75
C THR A 67 -11.12 -9.71 -1.67
N THR A 68 -10.99 -8.39 -1.85
CA THR A 68 -9.91 -7.79 -2.64
C THR A 68 -8.54 -8.13 -2.07
N ARG A 69 -8.38 -8.15 -0.74
CA ARG A 69 -7.11 -8.52 -0.09
C ARG A 69 -6.73 -9.97 -0.36
N GLN A 70 -7.69 -10.89 -0.29
CA GLN A 70 -7.48 -12.30 -0.56
C GLN A 70 -7.14 -12.54 -2.04
N LEU A 71 -7.87 -11.89 -2.96
CA LEU A 71 -7.56 -11.94 -4.39
C LEU A 71 -6.16 -11.39 -4.67
N GLY A 72 -5.81 -10.24 -4.10
CA GLY A 72 -4.48 -9.66 -4.24
C GLY A 72 -3.37 -10.58 -3.71
N SER A 73 -3.60 -11.25 -2.58
CA SER A 73 -2.69 -12.25 -2.04
C SER A 73 -2.53 -13.45 -2.98
N ALA A 74 -3.64 -13.99 -3.51
CA ALA A 74 -3.61 -15.13 -4.42
C ALA A 74 -2.89 -14.79 -5.74
N ILE A 75 -3.20 -13.64 -6.32
CA ILE A 75 -2.56 -13.14 -7.55
C ILE A 75 -1.07 -12.91 -7.31
N GLY A 76 -0.71 -12.25 -6.20
CA GLY A 76 0.69 -11.98 -5.87
C GLY A 76 1.51 -13.26 -5.69
N VAL A 77 0.95 -14.26 -4.99
CA VAL A 77 1.60 -15.57 -4.83
C VAL A 77 1.72 -16.30 -6.16
N ALA A 78 0.68 -16.27 -7.00
CA ALA A 78 0.71 -16.91 -8.31
C ALA A 78 1.78 -16.27 -9.21
N LEU A 79 1.79 -14.94 -9.33
CA LEU A 79 2.77 -14.21 -10.14
C LEU A 79 4.19 -14.42 -9.61
N GLY A 80 4.41 -14.24 -8.31
CA GLY A 80 5.73 -14.43 -7.70
C GLY A 80 6.23 -15.86 -7.83
N GLY A 81 5.35 -16.84 -7.63
CA GLY A 81 5.66 -18.26 -7.82
C GLY A 81 5.98 -18.61 -9.27
N THR A 82 5.24 -18.07 -10.24
CA THR A 82 5.50 -18.29 -11.67
C THR A 82 6.83 -17.67 -12.10
N LEU A 83 7.13 -16.43 -11.69
CA LEU A 83 8.43 -15.78 -11.97
C LEU A 83 9.58 -16.64 -11.43
N LEU A 84 9.47 -17.08 -10.18
CA LEU A 84 10.51 -17.90 -9.55
C LEU A 84 10.64 -19.29 -10.18
N ALA A 85 9.52 -19.91 -10.58
CA ALA A 85 9.50 -21.24 -11.20
C ALA A 85 10.06 -21.24 -12.64
N THR A 86 10.00 -20.09 -13.32
CA THR A 86 10.48 -19.93 -14.70
C THR A 86 11.85 -19.24 -14.78
N ALA A 87 12.45 -18.93 -13.62
CA ALA A 87 13.70 -18.19 -13.53
C ALA A 87 14.88 -18.96 -14.14
N ALA A 88 15.52 -18.36 -15.14
CA ALA A 88 16.84 -18.76 -15.60
C ALA A 88 17.95 -18.18 -14.70
N ASP A 89 17.74 -16.96 -14.18
CA ASP A 89 18.59 -16.29 -13.21
C ASP A 89 17.73 -15.77 -12.03
N TYR A 90 18.00 -16.27 -10.83
CA TYR A 90 17.24 -15.92 -9.64
C TYR A 90 17.39 -14.45 -9.22
N GLY A 91 18.55 -13.84 -9.47
CA GLY A 91 18.82 -12.45 -9.11
C GLY A 91 18.10 -11.47 -10.02
N GLU A 92 18.04 -11.76 -11.32
CA GLU A 92 17.27 -10.97 -12.28
C GLU A 92 15.76 -11.08 -12.02
N GLU A 93 15.24 -12.29 -11.83
CA GLU A 93 13.80 -12.48 -11.58
C GLU A 93 13.34 -11.90 -10.25
N LEU A 94 14.18 -11.97 -9.21
CA LEU A 94 13.89 -11.29 -7.95
C LEU A 94 13.77 -9.77 -8.16
N ARG A 95 14.65 -9.18 -8.98
CA ARG A 95 14.59 -7.76 -9.33
C ARG A 95 13.33 -7.43 -10.13
N THR A 96 12.95 -8.28 -11.09
CA THR A 96 11.69 -8.16 -11.84
C THR A 96 10.49 -8.18 -10.89
N GLY A 97 10.46 -9.11 -9.93
CA GLY A 97 9.43 -9.17 -8.89
C GLY A 97 9.36 -7.89 -8.05
N MET A 98 10.49 -7.36 -7.61
CA MET A 98 10.54 -6.09 -6.87
C MET A 98 10.08 -4.90 -7.72
N ALA A 99 10.40 -4.89 -9.03
CA ALA A 99 9.97 -3.85 -9.95
C ALA A 99 8.45 -3.90 -10.17
N ILE A 100 7.86 -5.08 -10.32
CA ILE A 100 6.41 -5.28 -10.40
C ILE A 100 5.75 -4.77 -9.11
N GLY A 101 6.29 -5.13 -7.95
CA GLY A 101 5.80 -4.65 -6.66
C GLY A 101 5.88 -3.12 -6.52
N ALA A 102 6.99 -2.51 -6.96
CA ALA A 102 7.16 -1.06 -6.96
C ALA A 102 6.11 -0.37 -7.84
N LEU A 103 5.92 -0.85 -9.07
CA LEU A 103 4.91 -0.34 -9.99
C LEU A 103 3.50 -0.48 -9.42
N ALA A 104 3.18 -1.61 -8.79
CA ALA A 104 1.87 -1.82 -8.15
C ALA A 104 1.62 -0.81 -7.02
N TYR A 105 2.62 -0.54 -6.17
CA TYR A 105 2.51 0.46 -5.11
C TYR A 105 2.39 1.89 -5.64
N LEU A 106 3.14 2.24 -6.69
CA LEU A 106 3.07 3.55 -7.31
C LEU A 106 1.73 3.77 -8.03
N ALA A 107 1.21 2.76 -8.73
CA ALA A 107 -0.11 2.79 -9.32
C ALA A 107 -1.20 2.94 -8.25
N ALA A 108 -1.09 2.22 -7.13
CA ALA A 108 -2.00 2.36 -6.00
C ALA A 108 -1.93 3.76 -5.37
N ALA A 109 -0.73 4.35 -5.25
CA ALA A 109 -0.59 5.72 -4.79
C ALA A 109 -1.26 6.72 -5.74
N GLY A 110 -1.07 6.56 -7.05
CA GLY A 110 -1.77 7.35 -8.07
C GLY A 110 -3.29 7.24 -7.93
N LEU A 111 -3.81 6.01 -7.82
CA LEU A 111 -5.25 5.79 -7.65
C LEU A 111 -5.78 6.40 -6.35
N ALA A 112 -5.05 6.24 -5.24
CA ALA A 112 -5.43 6.84 -3.96
C ALA A 112 -5.47 8.37 -4.05
N TRP A 113 -4.53 8.98 -4.77
CA TRP A 113 -4.52 10.42 -5.00
C TRP A 113 -5.74 10.90 -5.79
N PHE A 114 -6.15 10.16 -6.83
CA PHE A 114 -7.28 10.53 -7.67
C PHE A 114 -8.65 10.19 -7.07
N CYS A 115 -8.76 9.09 -6.32
CA CYS A 115 -10.05 8.54 -5.91
C CYS A 115 -10.43 8.84 -4.45
N VAL A 116 -9.51 9.31 -3.60
CA VAL A 116 -9.79 9.53 -2.17
C VAL A 116 -9.98 11.02 -1.90
N PRO A 117 -11.23 11.50 -1.73
CA PRO A 117 -11.47 12.90 -1.44
C PRO A 117 -10.91 13.29 -0.06
N PRO A 118 -10.41 14.53 0.12
CA PRO A 118 -9.97 15.02 1.42
C PRO A 118 -11.12 14.95 2.43
N LYS A 119 -10.83 14.49 3.65
CA LYS A 119 -11.80 14.52 4.75
C LYS A 119 -12.28 15.99 4.93
N PRO A 120 -13.58 16.29 4.87
CA PRO A 120 -14.08 17.63 5.15
C PRO A 120 -13.61 18.04 6.55
N LYS A 121 -13.03 19.25 6.67
CA LYS A 121 -12.73 19.83 7.99
C LYS A 121 -14.05 19.95 8.73
N GLY A 122 -14.11 19.38 9.93
CA GLY A 122 -15.34 19.14 10.67
C GLY A 122 -16.26 20.35 10.72
N GLU A 123 -17.55 20.11 10.59
CA GLU A 123 -18.56 21.02 11.11
C GLU A 123 -18.20 21.36 12.55
N THR A 124 -18.12 22.67 12.83
CA THR A 124 -18.02 23.23 14.17
C THR A 124 -19.07 22.54 15.05
N PRO A 125 -18.68 21.97 16.20
CA PRO A 125 -19.63 21.34 17.10
C PRO A 125 -20.75 22.31 17.48
N ASP A 126 -22.00 21.93 17.24
CA ASP A 126 -23.22 22.70 17.54
C ASP A 126 -23.35 23.17 19.01
N TRP A 127 -22.50 22.69 19.93
CA TRP A 127 -22.42 23.22 21.28
C TRP A 127 -21.76 24.61 21.36
N GLU A 128 -20.91 25.01 20.40
CA GLU A 128 -20.35 26.37 20.32
C GLU A 128 -21.40 27.40 19.85
N ALA A 129 -22.41 26.97 19.09
CA ALA A 129 -23.51 27.82 18.64
C ALA A 129 -24.57 28.05 19.75
N ARG A 130 -24.68 27.13 20.72
CA ARG A 130 -25.63 27.22 21.84
C ARG A 130 -25.15 28.07 23.02
N THR A 131 -23.85 28.24 23.20
CA THR A 131 -23.29 29.00 24.34
C THR A 131 -23.17 30.51 24.10
N SER A 132 -23.59 31.00 22.92
CA SER A 132 -23.55 32.40 22.52
C SER A 132 -24.93 33.09 22.44
N ARG A 133 -26.00 32.43 22.90
CA ARG A 133 -27.36 33.00 23.06
C ARG A 133 -27.76 33.03 24.52
#